data_AF-A0A842VU20-F1
#
_entry.id   AF-A0A842VU20-F1
#
_cell.length_a   1.000
_cell.length_b   1.000
_cell.length_c   1.000
_cell.angle_alpha   90.00
_cell.angle_beta   90.00
_cell.angle_gamma   90.00
#
_symmetry.space_group_name_H-M   'P 1'
#
loop_
_entity.id
_entity.type
_entity.pdbx_description
1 polymer ?
#
loop_
_entity_poly.entity_id
_entity_poly.type
_entity_poly.pdbx_seq_one_letter_code
_entity_poly.pdbx_strand_id
1 'polypeptide(L)' 'PTAMNVGKRRGQPVVYRIFAQKMAENGYKFFLSDNGVWLVDIVPREYMDKLKPKRA' A
#
# COMPACT_ATOMS: atom_id res chain seq x y z
N PRO A 1 4.96 9.76 7.26
CA PRO A 1 5.33 8.41 6.76
C PRO A 1 4.96 8.23 5.27
N THR A 2 5.79 7.49 4.51
CA THR A 2 5.89 7.53 3.03
C THR A 2 4.55 7.59 2.28
N ALA A 3 3.60 6.69 2.54
CA ALA A 3 2.30 6.67 1.85
C ALA A 3 1.48 7.98 2.02
N MET A 4 1.50 8.56 3.22
CA MET A 4 0.85 9.85 3.51
C MET A 4 1.51 10.99 2.73
N ASN A 5 2.84 11.00 2.65
CA ASN A 5 3.59 12.05 1.93
C ASN A 5 3.39 11.96 0.42
N VAL A 6 3.37 10.74 -0.13
CA VAL A 6 3.10 10.49 -1.54
C VAL A 6 1.67 10.92 -1.90
N GLY A 7 0.67 10.52 -1.12
CA GLY A 7 -0.73 10.88 -1.38
C GLY A 7 -0.99 12.39 -1.27
N LYS A 8 -0.33 13.10 -0.34
CA LYS A 8 -0.44 14.55 -0.18
C LYS A 8 -0.10 15.35 -1.44
N ARG A 9 0.72 14.80 -2.34
CA ARG A 9 1.06 15.45 -3.64
C ARG A 9 -0.15 15.64 -4.55
N ARG A 10 -1.25 14.95 -4.28
CA ARG A 10 -2.51 15.00 -5.06
C ARG A 10 -3.72 15.44 -4.22
N GLY A 11 -3.52 16.01 -3.04
CA GLY A 11 -4.59 16.49 -2.16
C GLY A 11 -4.70 15.72 -0.84
N GLN A 12 -5.91 15.62 -0.27
CA GLN A 12 -6.11 14.91 0.99
C GLN A 12 -5.96 13.38 0.79
N PRO A 13 -4.94 12.74 1.39
CA PRO A 13 -4.65 11.34 1.11
C PRO A 13 -5.64 10.40 1.82
N VAL A 14 -5.99 9.32 1.12
CA VAL A 14 -6.60 8.13 1.72
C VAL A 14 -5.57 7.01 1.69
N VAL A 15 -5.25 6.46 2.86
CA VAL A 15 -4.22 5.41 2.97
C VAL A 15 -4.89 4.06 3.20
N TYR A 16 -4.40 3.04 2.49
CA TYR A 16 -4.81 1.65 2.67
C TYR A 16 -3.66 0.83 3.26
N ARG A 17 -3.98 -0.14 4.09
CA ARG A 17 -3.08 -1.21 4.53
C ARG A 17 -3.25 -2.37 3.56
N ILE A 18 -2.13 -2.85 3.02
CA ILE A 18 -2.10 -4.00 2.13
C ILE A 18 -1.64 -5.22 2.91
N PHE A 19 -2.36 -6.33 2.78
CA PHE A 19 -1.97 -7.63 3.35
C PHE A 19 -0.94 -8.32 2.45
N ALA A 20 0.22 -7.69 2.28
CA ALA A 20 1.25 -8.06 1.29
C ALA A 20 1.79 -9.49 1.50
N GLN A 21 1.96 -9.92 2.75
CA GLN A 21 2.39 -11.30 3.05
C GLN A 21 1.40 -12.33 2.48
N LYS A 22 0.09 -12.14 2.76
CA LYS A 22 -0.96 -13.03 2.26
C LYS A 22 -1.04 -13.00 0.73
N MET A 23 -0.79 -11.84 0.11
CA MET A 23 -0.70 -11.75 -1.36
C MET A 23 0.48 -12.56 -1.89
N ALA A 24 1.67 -12.43 -1.28
CA ALA A 24 2.85 -13.18 -1.71
C ALA A 24 2.63 -14.70 -1.56
N GLU A 25 2.03 -15.15 -0.46
CA GLU A 25 1.65 -16.55 -0.24
C GLU A 25 0.64 -17.07 -1.27
N ASN A 26 -0.23 -16.21 -1.80
CA ASN A 26 -1.18 -16.54 -2.87
C ASN A 26 -0.60 -16.36 -4.29
N GLY A 27 0.72 -16.15 -4.42
CA GLY A 27 1.42 -16.14 -5.70
C GLY A 27 1.51 -14.78 -6.41
N TYR A 28 1.09 -13.68 -5.76
CA TYR A 28 1.29 -12.34 -6.32
C TYR A 28 2.76 -11.95 -6.24
N LYS A 29 3.31 -11.48 -7.36
CA LYS A 29 4.72 -11.08 -7.45
C LYS A 29 4.89 -9.66 -6.96
N PHE A 30 5.77 -9.49 -5.99
CA PHE A 30 6.22 -8.20 -5.51
C PHE A 30 7.63 -7.94 -6.02
N PHE A 31 7.89 -6.69 -6.40
CA PHE A 31 9.19 -6.22 -6.85
C PHE A 31 9.65 -5.08 -5.97
N LEU A 32 10.92 -5.08 -5.58
CA LEU A 32 11.51 -3.99 -4.83
C LEU A 32 12.28 -3.10 -5.80
N SER A 33 11.95 -1.81 -5.84
CA SER A 33 12.71 -0.82 -6.60
C SER A 33 13.95 -0.36 -5.84
N ASP A 34 14.89 0.26 -6.56
CA ASP A 34 16.15 0.78 -6.00
C ASP A 34 15.96 1.82 -4.88
N ASN A 35 14.83 2.54 -4.89
CA ASN A 35 14.49 3.52 -3.86
C ASN A 35 13.71 2.92 -2.67
N GLY A 36 13.66 1.58 -2.56
CA GLY A 36 13.02 0.89 -1.45
C GLY A 36 11.49 0.90 -1.47
N VAL A 37 10.88 1.15 -2.63
CA VAL A 37 9.43 1.11 -2.83
C VAL A 37 9.02 -0.26 -3.39
N TRP A 38 7.95 -0.83 -2.86
CA TRP A 38 7.40 -2.08 -3.35
C TRP A 38 6.41 -1.85 -4.49
N LEU A 39 6.53 -2.67 -5.53
CA LEU A 39 5.69 -2.68 -6.71
C LEU A 39 4.97 -4.02 -6.82
N VAL A 40 3.74 -3.99 -7.34
CA VAL A 40 2.91 -5.16 -7.66
C VAL A 40 1.95 -4.75 -8.78
N ASP A 41 1.62 -5.67 -9.68
CA ASP A 41 0.77 -5.37 -10.84
C ASP A 41 -0.66 -4.98 -10.44
N ILE A 42 -1.25 -5.71 -9.47
CA ILE A 42 -2.59 -5.46 -8.97
C ILE A 42 -2.70 -5.79 -7.49
N VAL A 43 -3.51 -5.01 -6.78
CA VAL A 43 -3.93 -5.31 -5.40
C VAL A 43 -5.43 -5.60 -5.40
N PRO A 44 -5.84 -6.87 -5.32
CA PRO A 44 -7.26 -7.21 -5.19
C PRO A 44 -7.87 -6.65 -3.90
N ARG A 45 -9.19 -6.42 -3.92
CA ARG A 45 -9.89 -5.70 -2.84
C ARG A 45 -9.83 -6.41 -1.50
N GLU A 46 -9.85 -7.74 -1.51
CA GLU A 46 -9.77 -8.61 -0.35
C GLU A 46 -8.42 -8.52 0.39
N TYR A 47 -7.38 -7.97 -0.25
CA TYR A 47 -6.07 -7.76 0.36
C TYR A 47 -5.83 -6.32 0.82
N MET A 48 -6.85 -5.45 0.83
CA MET A 48 -6.70 -4.07 1.27
C MET A 48 -7.77 -3.62 2.28
N ASP A 49 -7.30 -2.94 3.33
CA ASP A 49 -8.13 -2.27 4.33
C ASP A 49 -7.87 -0.78 4.31
N LYS A 50 -8.92 0.04 4.37
CA LYS A 50 -8.75 1.48 4.55
C LYS A 50 -8.20 1.76 5.95
N LEU A 51 -7.03 2.39 6.04
CA LEU A 51 -6.50 2.85 7.31
C LEU A 51 -7.37 4.00 7.80
N LYS A 52 -7.90 3.86 9.02
CA LYS A 52 -8.52 4.99 9.72
C LYS A 52 -7.38 5.94 10.11
N PRO A 53 -7.54 7.25 9.88
CA PRO A 53 -6.61 8.21 10.46
C PRO A 53 -6.59 7.99 11.97
N LYS A 54 -5.39 7.88 12.57
CA LYS A 54 -5.27 7.93 14.03
C LYS A 54 -5.91 9.26 14.46
N ARG A 55 -6.97 9.19 15.27
CA ARG A 55 -7.47 10.38 15.97
C ARG A 55 -6.32 10.87 16.85
N ALA A 56 -6.02 12.16 16.76
CA ALA A 56 -5.10 12.83 17.66
C ALA A 56 -5.66 12.84 19.08
#